data_AF-A0A7X7AY44-F1
#
_entry.id   AF-A0A7X7AY44-F1
#
_cell.length_a   1.000
_cell.length_b   1.000
_cell.length_c   1.000
_cell.angle_alpha   90.00
_cell.angle_beta   90.00
_cell.angle_gamma   90.00
#
_symmetry.space_group_name_H-M   'P 1'
#
loop_
_entity.id
_entity.type
_entity.pdbx_description
1 polymer ?
#
loop_
_entity_poly.entity_id
_entity_poly.type
_entity_poly.pdbx_seq_one_letter_code
_entity_poly.pdbx_strand_id
1 'polypeptide(L)'
;MRTVPVAVAGVALAATLALTFANVRAAEEEEKKVPNAVGGGFLGYPGTRGMVVFSHLSHEEAGFKCEDCHDALFPQKRGSFEMKDLYAKKACGKCHDGKMTAPKDEKRVAESVMTCNACHAPVKPSTLAAKAQDGPVIFPHERHTALSDKEVGAGYACGACHPKPFARKAGVMKMPDPHTTLCATCHDGKTVSPEGKTAPAIADCKKCHGATPPAPAAAE
;
A
#
# COMPACT_ATOMS: atom_id res chain seq x y z
N MET A 1 -7.15 36.75 -78.07
CA MET A 1 -6.06 36.51 -77.11
C MET A 1 -6.68 36.08 -75.80
N ARG A 2 -6.30 34.88 -75.33
CA ARG A 2 -6.11 34.43 -73.92
C ARG A 2 -7.27 34.66 -72.92
N THR A 3 -8.09 33.62 -72.66
CA THR A 3 -8.02 32.62 -71.54
C THR A 3 -8.49 33.19 -70.20
N VAL A 4 -9.25 32.57 -69.29
CA VAL A 4 -9.87 31.23 -69.09
C VAL A 4 -10.83 31.41 -67.86
N PRO A 5 -11.87 30.57 -67.70
CA PRO A 5 -12.97 30.75 -66.74
C PRO A 5 -12.70 30.12 -65.36
N VAL A 6 -13.41 30.52 -64.30
CA VAL A 6 -13.47 29.75 -63.03
C VAL A 6 -14.87 29.81 -62.41
N ALA A 7 -15.56 28.68 -62.46
CA ALA A 7 -16.70 28.36 -61.63
C ALA A 7 -16.20 27.93 -60.23
N VAL A 8 -16.83 28.45 -59.17
CA VAL A 8 -16.58 28.00 -57.80
C VAL A 8 -17.75 27.12 -57.36
N ALA A 9 -17.52 25.81 -57.42
CA ALA A 9 -18.36 24.81 -56.78
C ALA A 9 -18.01 24.76 -55.29
N GLY A 10 -18.94 25.15 -54.42
CA GLY A 10 -18.85 24.94 -52.98
C GLY A 10 -19.49 23.62 -52.60
N VAL A 11 -18.68 22.57 -52.39
CA VAL A 11 -19.11 21.32 -51.77
C VAL A 11 -17.97 20.74 -50.92
N ALA A 12 -18.35 20.19 -49.76
CA ALA A 12 -17.60 19.30 -48.86
C ALA A 12 -16.64 19.93 -47.83
N LEU A 13 -17.21 20.53 -46.78
CA LEU A 13 -16.56 20.65 -45.48
C LEU A 13 -17.39 19.91 -44.41
N ALA A 14 -17.48 18.58 -44.51
CA ALA A 14 -18.24 17.78 -43.54
C ALA A 14 -17.65 16.38 -43.26
N ALA A 15 -16.36 16.15 -43.56
CA ALA A 15 -15.76 14.81 -43.43
C ALA A 15 -14.52 14.73 -42.52
N THR A 16 -14.12 15.81 -41.85
CA THR A 16 -12.96 15.79 -40.93
C THR A 16 -13.35 15.68 -39.44
N LEU A 17 -14.62 15.89 -39.09
CA LEU A 17 -15.07 15.86 -37.69
C LEU A 17 -15.52 14.47 -37.20
N ALA A 18 -15.64 13.47 -38.09
CA ALA A 18 -16.07 12.12 -37.71
C ALA A 18 -14.90 11.22 -37.25
N LEU A 19 -13.66 11.52 -37.63
CA LEU A 19 -12.48 10.73 -37.21
C LEU A 19 -11.98 11.07 -35.79
N THR A 20 -12.42 12.16 -35.18
CA THR A 20 -12.08 12.47 -33.78
C THR A 20 -12.99 11.76 -32.78
N PHE A 21 -14.25 11.47 -33.11
CA PHE A 21 -15.18 10.83 -32.17
C PHE A 21 -15.01 9.31 -32.03
N ALA A 22 -14.54 8.61 -33.06
CA ALA A 22 -14.25 7.18 -32.96
C ALA A 22 -13.06 6.89 -32.02
N ASN A 23 -12.10 7.82 -31.95
CA ASN A 23 -10.94 7.70 -31.07
C ASN A 23 -11.23 8.04 -29.59
N VAL A 24 -12.29 8.83 -29.31
CA VAL A 24 -12.67 9.14 -27.92
C VAL A 24 -13.35 7.95 -27.24
N ARG A 25 -14.18 7.19 -27.97
CA ARG A 25 -14.88 6.02 -27.42
C ARG A 25 -13.96 4.82 -27.14
N ALA A 26 -12.75 4.79 -27.72
CA ALA A 26 -11.73 3.77 -27.41
C ALA A 26 -10.91 4.10 -26.16
N ALA A 27 -10.95 5.35 -25.66
CA ALA A 27 -10.23 5.76 -24.46
C ALA A 27 -11.01 5.51 -23.16
N GLU A 28 -12.29 5.16 -23.26
CA GLU A 28 -13.19 4.94 -22.11
C GLU A 28 -13.16 3.48 -21.60
N GLU A 29 -12.39 2.58 -22.23
CA GLU A 29 -12.31 1.16 -21.87
C GLU A 29 -10.96 0.73 -21.24
N GLU A 30 -10.16 1.65 -20.72
CA GLU A 30 -9.00 1.31 -19.87
C GLU A 30 -9.15 1.75 -18.40
N GLU A 31 -10.38 2.04 -17.93
CA GLU A 31 -10.69 1.95 -16.50
C GLU A 31 -11.10 0.51 -16.15
N LYS A 32 -10.20 -0.45 -16.40
CA LYS A 32 -10.33 -1.77 -15.81
C LYS A 32 -8.98 -2.37 -15.49
N LYS A 33 -8.83 -2.60 -14.18
CA LYS A 33 -7.84 -3.43 -13.50
C LYS A 33 -6.58 -2.66 -13.08
N VAL A 34 -6.72 -1.93 -11.97
CA VAL A 34 -5.62 -1.69 -11.02
C VAL A 34 -4.91 -3.04 -10.81
N PRO A 35 -3.67 -3.23 -11.30
CA PRO A 35 -3.01 -4.50 -11.23
C PRO A 35 -2.37 -4.63 -9.86
N ASN A 36 -3.19 -4.92 -8.83
CA ASN A 36 -2.78 -5.43 -7.50
C ASN A 36 -3.96 -5.97 -6.66
N ALA A 37 -5.04 -6.45 -7.28
CA ALA A 37 -6.15 -7.12 -6.59
C ALA A 37 -6.15 -8.63 -6.86
N VAL A 38 -5.02 -9.31 -6.65
CA VAL A 38 -4.94 -10.78 -6.65
C VAL A 38 -4.44 -11.17 -5.26
N GLY A 39 -5.29 -11.88 -4.50
CA GLY A 39 -4.93 -12.44 -3.18
C GLY A 39 -4.97 -11.46 -2.00
N GLY A 40 -6.17 -11.02 -1.59
CA GLY A 40 -6.53 -10.49 -0.25
C GLY A 40 -5.71 -9.38 0.44
N GLY A 41 -4.58 -8.93 -0.12
CA GLY A 41 -3.72 -7.87 0.41
C GLY A 41 -3.09 -8.18 1.78
N PHE A 42 -2.68 -7.12 2.46
CA PHE A 42 -2.20 -7.17 3.84
C PHE A 42 -3.30 -6.76 4.81
N LEU A 43 -3.40 -7.46 5.94
CA LEU A 43 -4.31 -7.12 7.03
C LEU A 43 -3.50 -6.78 8.29
N GLY A 44 -3.82 -5.68 8.95
CA GLY A 44 -3.19 -5.26 10.19
C GLY A 44 -4.11 -5.49 11.40
N TYR A 45 -3.58 -6.01 12.49
CA TYR A 45 -4.32 -6.17 13.74
C TYR A 45 -3.59 -5.41 14.85
N PRO A 46 -4.18 -4.32 15.39
CA PRO A 46 -3.59 -3.61 16.51
C PRO A 46 -3.64 -4.49 17.76
N GLY A 47 -2.59 -4.42 18.58
CA GLY A 47 -2.48 -5.21 19.81
C GLY A 47 -1.53 -4.56 20.80
N THR A 48 -1.69 -4.89 22.08
CA THR A 48 -0.94 -4.28 23.19
C THR A 48 0.55 -4.61 23.20
N ARG A 49 0.98 -5.65 22.46
CA ARG A 49 2.37 -6.11 22.39
C ARG A 49 3.09 -5.82 21.07
N GLY A 50 2.46 -5.07 20.17
CA GLY A 50 2.90 -5.06 18.80
C GLY A 50 1.74 -5.22 17.86
N MET A 51 1.88 -4.59 16.70
CA MET A 51 1.00 -4.83 15.60
C MET A 51 1.26 -6.21 15.00
N VAL A 52 0.20 -6.91 14.63
CA VAL A 52 0.29 -8.12 13.80
C VAL A 52 -0.06 -7.78 12.36
N VAL A 53 0.83 -8.11 11.43
CA VAL A 53 0.60 -7.94 9.98
C VAL A 53 0.46 -9.32 9.34
N PHE A 54 -0.72 -9.58 8.79
CA PHE A 54 -1.00 -10.77 7.99
C PHE A 54 -0.79 -10.47 6.50
N SER A 55 -0.20 -11.42 5.79
CA SER A 55 0.05 -11.34 4.34
C SER A 55 -0.54 -12.54 3.64
N HIS A 56 -1.52 -12.33 2.75
CA HIS A 56 -2.06 -13.38 1.89
C HIS A 56 -0.96 -13.97 0.99
N LEU A 57 -0.15 -13.12 0.35
CA LEU A 57 0.95 -13.56 -0.52
C LEU A 57 1.90 -14.54 0.18
N SER A 58 2.29 -14.29 1.43
CA SER A 58 3.19 -15.21 2.14
C SER A 58 2.56 -16.59 2.42
N HIS A 59 1.24 -16.66 2.56
CA HIS A 59 0.52 -17.92 2.74
C HIS A 59 0.26 -18.61 1.40
N GLU A 60 -0.04 -17.85 0.34
CA GLU A 60 -0.14 -18.37 -1.03
C GLU A 60 1.21 -18.93 -1.53
N GLU A 61 2.31 -18.22 -1.28
CA GLU A 61 3.67 -18.67 -1.57
C GLU A 61 4.06 -19.92 -0.78
N ALA A 62 3.47 -20.11 0.41
CA ALA A 62 3.60 -21.33 1.20
C ALA A 62 2.76 -22.50 0.64
N GLY A 63 1.91 -22.25 -0.38
CA GLY A 63 1.12 -23.26 -1.08
C GLY A 63 -0.32 -23.37 -0.64
N PHE A 64 -0.81 -22.46 0.22
CA PHE A 64 -2.22 -22.43 0.61
C PHE A 64 -3.10 -21.80 -0.47
N LYS A 65 -4.31 -22.31 -0.59
CA LYS A 65 -5.37 -21.84 -1.47
C LYS A 65 -6.41 -21.04 -0.68
N CYS A 66 -7.26 -20.32 -1.40
CA CYS A 66 -8.32 -19.50 -0.83
C CYS A 66 -9.21 -20.31 0.11
N GLU A 67 -9.59 -21.52 -0.32
CA GLU A 67 -10.53 -22.42 0.36
C GLU A 67 -9.93 -23.10 1.59
N ASP A 68 -8.59 -23.12 1.71
CA ASP A 68 -7.91 -23.66 2.90
C ASP A 68 -8.15 -22.77 4.12
N CYS A 69 -8.49 -21.49 3.90
CA CYS A 69 -8.78 -20.51 4.95
C CYS A 69 -10.25 -20.07 4.95
N HIS A 70 -10.82 -19.84 3.77
CA HIS A 70 -12.14 -19.24 3.60
C HIS A 70 -13.23 -20.24 3.19
N ASP A 71 -14.44 -20.13 3.69
CA ASP A 71 -14.89 -19.29 4.81
C ASP A 71 -14.81 -20.00 6.17
N ALA A 72 -14.31 -21.24 6.17
CA ALA A 72 -14.37 -22.13 7.32
C ALA A 72 -13.54 -21.63 8.53
N LEU A 73 -12.36 -21.08 8.26
CA LEU A 73 -11.39 -20.68 9.28
C LEU A 73 -11.41 -19.16 9.51
N PHE A 74 -11.57 -18.42 8.41
CA PHE A 74 -11.77 -16.99 8.41
C PHE A 74 -12.94 -16.65 7.50
N PRO A 75 -13.92 -15.86 7.96
CA PRO A 75 -14.91 -15.32 7.05
C PRO A 75 -14.24 -14.26 6.15
N GLN A 76 -14.75 -14.05 4.94
CA GLN A 76 -14.36 -12.95 4.04
C GLN A 76 -14.83 -11.55 4.52
N LYS A 77 -14.84 -11.34 5.84
CA LYS A 77 -15.02 -10.05 6.51
C LYS A 77 -13.97 -9.91 7.59
N ARG A 78 -13.53 -8.68 7.83
CA ARG A 78 -12.52 -8.42 8.86
C ARG A 78 -13.03 -8.84 10.25
N GLY A 79 -12.28 -9.69 10.92
CA GLY A 79 -12.55 -10.12 12.29
C GLY A 79 -11.64 -9.44 13.32
N SER A 80 -11.92 -9.71 14.59
CA SER A 80 -11.05 -9.42 15.73
C SER A 80 -10.66 -10.73 16.41
N PHE A 81 -9.42 -10.85 16.86
CA PHE A 81 -8.90 -12.08 17.46
C PHE A 81 -8.25 -11.79 18.80
N GLU A 82 -8.50 -12.64 19.77
CA GLU A 82 -7.85 -12.59 21.07
C GLU A 82 -6.78 -13.68 21.16
N MET A 83 -5.66 -13.40 21.83
CA MET A 83 -4.58 -14.40 21.99
C MET A 83 -5.08 -15.69 22.66
N LYS A 84 -6.10 -15.62 23.52
CA LYS A 84 -6.72 -16.81 24.14
C LYS A 84 -7.28 -17.78 23.10
N ASP A 85 -7.86 -17.27 22.01
CA ASP A 85 -8.42 -18.09 20.93
C ASP A 85 -7.30 -18.69 20.07
N LEU A 86 -6.23 -17.94 19.85
CA LEU A 86 -5.03 -18.43 19.17
C LEU A 86 -4.37 -19.58 19.96
N TYR A 87 -4.26 -19.43 21.29
CA TYR A 87 -3.76 -20.50 22.16
C TYR A 87 -4.68 -21.73 22.16
N ALA A 88 -5.98 -21.53 21.97
CA ALA A 88 -6.97 -22.60 21.78
C ALA A 88 -7.01 -23.16 20.35
N LYS A 89 -5.97 -22.92 19.54
CA LYS A 89 -5.84 -23.39 18.14
C LYS A 89 -6.95 -22.92 17.19
N LYS A 90 -7.49 -21.73 17.44
CA LYS A 90 -8.43 -21.07 16.53
C LYS A 90 -7.73 -19.99 15.71
N ALA A 91 -8.34 -19.58 14.60
CA ALA A 91 -7.83 -18.54 13.72
C ALA A 91 -6.35 -18.80 13.36
N CYS A 92 -5.46 -17.83 13.60
CA CYS A 92 -4.02 -17.95 13.30
C CYS A 92 -3.40 -19.18 13.98
N GLY A 93 -3.81 -19.48 15.22
CA GLY A 93 -3.27 -20.59 16.02
C GLY A 93 -3.68 -21.98 15.53
N LYS A 94 -4.59 -22.08 14.55
CA LYS A 94 -4.93 -23.37 13.93
C LYS A 94 -3.73 -23.95 13.15
N CYS A 95 -2.94 -23.08 12.54
CA CYS A 95 -1.74 -23.44 11.78
C CYS A 95 -0.45 -22.98 12.48
N HIS A 96 -0.46 -21.80 13.12
CA HIS A 96 0.69 -21.30 13.90
C HIS A 96 0.80 -21.98 15.28
N ASP A 97 0.69 -23.30 15.33
CA ASP A 97 0.82 -24.11 16.55
C ASP A 97 2.26 -24.61 16.78
N GLY A 98 3.20 -24.22 15.91
CA GLY A 98 4.60 -24.65 15.92
C GLY A 98 4.82 -26.04 15.31
N LYS A 99 3.80 -26.61 14.64
CA LYS A 99 3.88 -27.95 14.03
C LYS A 99 3.44 -28.00 12.58
N MET A 100 2.47 -27.16 12.18
CA MET A 100 1.99 -27.12 10.79
C MET A 100 3.13 -26.78 9.83
N THR A 101 3.26 -27.54 8.75
CA THR A 101 4.23 -27.28 7.68
C THR A 101 3.56 -26.62 6.49
N ALA A 102 4.33 -25.85 5.71
CA ALA A 102 3.86 -25.23 4.49
C ALA A 102 3.58 -26.32 3.42
N PRO A 103 2.43 -26.31 2.74
CA PRO A 103 2.12 -27.28 1.68
C PRO A 103 3.17 -27.36 0.56
N LYS A 104 3.85 -26.26 0.27
CA LYS A 104 4.88 -26.18 -0.79
C LYS A 104 6.29 -26.51 -0.30
N ASP A 105 6.52 -26.54 1.02
CA ASP A 105 7.82 -26.80 1.62
C ASP A 105 7.64 -27.38 3.02
N GLU A 106 7.68 -28.70 3.11
CA GLU A 106 7.48 -29.45 4.37
C GLU A 106 8.55 -29.14 5.43
N LYS A 107 9.69 -28.55 5.04
CA LYS A 107 10.73 -28.14 5.99
C LYS A 107 10.40 -26.79 6.65
N ARG A 108 9.49 -26.01 6.06
CA ARG A 108 9.05 -24.72 6.58
C ARG A 108 7.87 -24.92 7.51
N VAL A 109 8.15 -24.90 8.82
CA VAL A 109 7.12 -24.95 9.87
C VAL A 109 6.58 -23.54 10.13
N ALA A 110 5.26 -23.42 10.29
CA ALA A 110 4.61 -22.19 10.73
C ALA A 110 5.03 -21.90 12.18
N GLU A 111 5.66 -20.74 12.37
CA GLU A 111 6.15 -20.30 13.68
C GLU A 111 5.00 -20.23 14.70
N SER A 112 5.29 -20.63 15.95
CA SER A 112 4.27 -20.74 16.98
C SER A 112 3.70 -19.39 17.40
N VAL A 113 2.41 -19.33 17.75
CA VAL A 113 1.81 -18.18 18.45
C VAL A 113 2.45 -17.92 19.83
N MET A 114 3.29 -18.82 20.34
CA MET A 114 4.14 -18.60 21.51
C MET A 114 5.34 -17.69 21.22
N THR A 115 5.77 -17.62 19.96
CA THR A 115 6.88 -16.78 19.54
C THR A 115 6.34 -15.39 19.25
N CYS A 116 6.18 -14.58 20.30
CA CYS A 116 5.49 -13.28 20.25
C CYS A 116 5.95 -12.40 19.08
N ASN A 117 7.26 -12.27 18.89
CA ASN A 117 7.86 -11.38 17.89
C ASN A 117 7.75 -11.91 16.44
N ALA A 118 7.30 -13.16 16.25
CA ALA A 118 7.04 -13.71 14.92
C ALA A 118 5.82 -13.05 14.25
N CYS A 119 4.89 -12.55 15.06
CA CYS A 119 3.68 -11.89 14.58
C CYS A 119 3.60 -10.45 15.08
N HIS A 120 3.93 -10.19 16.35
CA HIS A 120 3.94 -8.86 16.92
C HIS A 120 5.20 -8.12 16.47
N ALA A 121 5.05 -7.29 15.44
CA ALA A 121 6.06 -6.30 15.11
C ALA A 121 6.21 -5.38 16.33
N PRO A 122 7.44 -5.18 16.84
CA PRO A 122 7.66 -4.28 17.97
C PRO A 122 7.03 -2.93 17.62
N VAL A 123 6.20 -2.38 18.52
CA VAL A 123 5.62 -1.04 18.35
C VAL A 123 6.73 -0.01 18.50
N LYS A 124 7.57 0.08 17.48
CA LYS A 124 8.13 1.35 17.04
C LYS A 124 7.69 1.45 15.59
N PRO A 125 6.64 2.22 15.30
CA PRO A 125 6.85 3.43 14.53
C PRO A 125 8.29 3.62 14.12
N SER A 126 8.71 2.94 13.05
CA SER A 126 9.98 3.27 12.44
C SER A 126 9.72 4.61 11.79
N THR A 127 9.85 5.67 12.59
CA THR A 127 10.01 7.01 12.09
C THR A 127 11.31 6.96 11.34
N LEU A 128 11.21 6.72 10.03
CA LEU A 128 12.39 6.65 9.20
C LEU A 128 12.90 8.08 9.07
N ALA A 129 14.14 8.29 9.53
CA ALA A 129 14.87 9.53 9.32
C ALA A 129 15.84 9.33 8.16
N ALA A 130 15.50 9.85 6.98
CA ALA A 130 16.43 9.87 5.85
C ALA A 130 17.33 11.11 5.95
N LYS A 131 18.64 10.96 5.78
CA LYS A 131 19.57 12.10 5.73
C LYS A 131 19.26 12.93 4.48
N ALA A 132 19.05 14.23 4.64
CA ALA A 132 18.90 15.19 3.54
C ALA A 132 19.67 16.48 3.84
N GLN A 133 19.92 17.26 2.79
CA GLN A 133 20.72 18.50 2.87
C GLN A 133 20.03 19.56 3.75
N ASP A 134 18.70 19.64 3.68
CA ASP A 134 17.87 20.58 4.45
C ASP A 134 17.36 20.02 5.80
N GLY A 135 18.11 19.06 6.37
CA GLY A 135 17.73 18.34 7.60
C GLY A 135 16.98 17.03 7.32
N PRO A 136 16.98 16.07 8.26
CA PRO A 136 16.44 14.75 8.02
C PRO A 136 14.94 14.76 7.75
N VAL A 137 14.52 13.90 6.81
CA VAL A 137 13.12 13.68 6.45
C VAL A 137 12.55 12.58 7.34
N ILE A 138 11.45 12.89 8.01
CA ILE A 138 10.80 12.06 9.02
C ILE A 138 9.54 11.40 8.43
N PHE A 139 9.51 10.07 8.38
CA PHE A 139 8.35 9.31 7.89
C PHE A 139 7.79 8.35 8.97
N PRO A 140 6.71 8.73 9.68
CA PRO A 140 6.04 7.87 10.65
C PRO A 140 5.01 6.96 9.95
N HIS A 141 5.14 5.65 10.12
CA HIS A 141 4.23 4.67 9.51
C HIS A 141 2.80 4.76 10.09
N GLU A 142 2.65 5.24 11.31
CA GLU A 142 1.41 5.38 12.08
C GLU A 142 0.46 6.33 11.38
N ARG A 143 1.00 7.46 10.90
CA ARG A 143 0.18 8.49 10.25
C ARG A 143 -0.30 8.08 8.88
N HIS A 144 0.39 7.15 8.22
CA HIS A 144 0.08 6.75 6.85
C HIS A 144 -0.77 5.49 6.83
N THR A 145 -0.49 4.55 7.71
CA THR A 145 -1.11 3.24 7.61
C THR A 145 -2.42 3.16 8.39
N ALA A 146 -3.25 2.14 8.12
CA ALA A 146 -4.48 1.85 8.87
C ALA A 146 -4.22 1.32 10.30
N LEU A 147 -3.04 1.60 10.82
CA LEU A 147 -2.41 0.88 11.93
C LEU A 147 -2.40 1.71 13.21
N SER A 148 -2.66 3.01 13.13
CA SER A 148 -2.98 3.87 14.27
C SER A 148 -4.49 3.93 14.50
N ASP A 149 -4.90 4.53 15.62
CA ASP A 149 -6.29 4.90 15.84
C ASP A 149 -6.85 5.64 14.62
N LYS A 150 -8.12 5.38 14.29
CA LYS A 150 -8.80 5.96 13.10
C LYS A 150 -8.71 7.49 13.06
N GLU A 151 -8.55 8.12 14.22
CA GLU A 151 -8.37 9.57 14.37
C GLU A 151 -7.01 10.07 13.87
N VAL A 152 -5.96 9.26 13.92
CA VAL A 152 -4.58 9.68 13.62
C VAL A 152 -4.09 9.19 12.25
N GLY A 153 -4.54 8.03 11.80
CA GLY A 153 -3.98 7.34 10.62
C GLY A 153 -4.68 7.68 9.32
N ALA A 154 -3.96 7.59 8.20
CA ALA A 154 -4.52 7.80 6.88
C ALA A 154 -5.21 6.54 6.30
N GLY A 155 -5.00 5.35 6.87
CA GLY A 155 -5.73 4.15 6.45
C GLY A 155 -5.05 3.32 5.35
N TYR A 156 -3.82 3.63 4.97
CA TYR A 156 -3.16 2.88 3.89
C TYR A 156 -2.75 1.47 4.33
N ALA A 157 -2.96 0.49 3.45
CA ALA A 157 -2.41 -0.84 3.61
C ALA A 157 -0.92 -0.85 3.24
N CYS A 158 -0.14 -1.82 3.72
CA CYS A 158 1.30 -1.94 3.43
C CYS A 158 1.58 -1.99 1.92
N GLY A 159 0.70 -2.63 1.15
CA GLY A 159 0.80 -2.76 -0.31
C GLY A 159 0.58 -1.45 -1.08
N ALA A 160 0.04 -0.40 -0.44
CA ALA A 160 -0.08 0.91 -1.06
C ALA A 160 1.29 1.58 -1.26
N CYS A 161 2.30 1.16 -0.50
CA CYS A 161 3.64 1.72 -0.52
C CYS A 161 4.72 0.68 -0.90
N HIS A 162 4.48 -0.60 -0.63
CA HIS A 162 5.46 -1.67 -0.80
C HIS A 162 5.02 -2.71 -1.83
N PRO A 163 5.95 -3.22 -2.68
CA PRO A 163 7.38 -2.88 -2.74
C PRO A 163 7.69 -1.62 -3.56
N LYS A 164 6.68 -1.02 -4.21
CA LYS A 164 6.76 0.25 -4.93
C LYS A 164 5.63 1.15 -4.44
N PRO A 165 5.85 2.47 -4.28
CA PRO A 165 7.08 3.22 -4.57
C PRO A 165 8.27 2.95 -3.64
N PHE A 166 8.08 2.30 -2.49
CA PHE A 166 9.14 2.09 -1.50
C PHE A 166 9.44 0.62 -1.27
N ALA A 167 10.72 0.24 -1.31
CA ALA A 167 11.14 -1.10 -0.93
C ALA A 167 11.12 -1.27 0.60
N ARG A 168 10.86 -2.48 1.10
CA ARG A 168 10.94 -2.83 2.53
C ARG A 168 12.39 -3.02 3.00
N LYS A 169 13.27 -2.07 2.67
CA LYS A 169 14.66 -2.04 3.14
C LYS A 169 14.99 -0.64 3.63
N ALA A 170 15.66 -0.55 4.77
CA ALA A 170 16.26 0.71 5.20
C ALA A 170 17.27 1.14 4.15
N GLY A 171 17.20 2.39 3.71
CA GLY A 171 18.06 2.90 2.65
C GLY A 171 17.90 4.38 2.42
N VAL A 172 18.91 4.99 1.82
CA VAL A 172 18.88 6.40 1.43
C VAL A 172 18.00 6.53 0.20
N MET A 173 16.77 7.02 0.39
CA MET A 173 15.96 7.51 -0.72
C MET A 173 16.52 8.87 -1.13
N LYS A 174 16.88 9.02 -2.40
CA LYS A 174 17.09 10.35 -2.98
C LYS A 174 15.72 10.91 -3.33
N MET A 175 15.32 11.96 -2.62
CA MET A 175 14.17 12.74 -3.02
C MET A 175 14.56 13.55 -4.27
N PRO A 176 13.86 13.40 -5.40
CA PRO A 176 14.11 14.22 -6.57
C PRO A 176 13.59 15.63 -6.33
N ASP A 177 14.44 16.63 -6.49
CA ASP A 177 14.09 18.05 -6.59
C ASP A 177 13.37 18.29 -7.93
N PRO A 178 12.20 18.96 -8.02
CA PRO A 178 11.52 19.83 -7.04
C PRO A 178 10.46 19.16 -6.15
N HIS A 179 10.73 17.98 -5.60
CA HIS A 179 9.82 17.22 -4.72
C HIS A 179 8.51 16.81 -5.40
N THR A 180 8.44 16.75 -6.73
CA THR A 180 7.18 16.51 -7.48
C THR A 180 6.78 15.04 -7.61
N THR A 181 7.58 14.10 -7.10
CA THR A 181 7.32 12.65 -7.20
C THR A 181 7.51 11.97 -5.84
N LEU A 182 7.20 10.67 -5.76
CA LEU A 182 7.24 9.86 -4.53
C LEU A 182 6.25 10.34 -3.45
N CYS A 183 6.66 11.23 -2.55
CA CYS A 183 5.79 11.71 -1.49
C CYS A 183 4.67 12.61 -2.04
N ALA A 184 4.98 13.45 -3.03
CA ALA A 184 4.03 14.41 -3.58
C ALA A 184 2.92 13.80 -4.43
N THR A 185 3.03 12.52 -4.82
CA THR A 185 1.92 11.84 -5.49
C THR A 185 0.72 11.65 -4.57
N CYS A 186 0.93 11.73 -3.25
CA CYS A 186 -0.14 11.71 -2.25
C CYS A 186 -0.18 13.03 -1.46
N HIS A 187 0.95 13.72 -1.27
CA HIS A 187 1.04 15.03 -0.65
C HIS A 187 0.88 16.17 -1.68
N ASP A 188 -0.19 16.12 -2.47
CA ASP A 188 -0.54 17.13 -3.49
C ASP A 188 -1.63 18.11 -3.03
N GLY A 189 -2.14 17.94 -1.80
CA GLY A 189 -3.27 18.70 -1.28
C GLY A 189 -4.62 18.30 -1.85
N LYS A 190 -4.70 17.22 -2.64
CA LYS A 190 -5.92 16.74 -3.31
C LYS A 190 -6.23 15.28 -2.99
N THR A 191 -5.20 14.45 -2.84
CA THR A 191 -5.34 13.02 -2.58
C THR A 191 -6.01 12.80 -1.23
N VAL A 192 -7.12 12.06 -1.25
CA VAL A 192 -7.87 11.65 -0.07
C VAL A 192 -7.49 10.22 0.30
N SER A 193 -7.16 10.01 1.56
CA SER A 193 -6.77 8.71 2.09
C SER A 193 -7.98 7.78 2.32
N PRO A 194 -7.76 6.47 2.52
CA PRO A 194 -8.86 5.54 2.82
C PRO A 194 -9.72 5.92 4.04
N GLU A 195 -9.16 6.63 5.01
CA GLU A 195 -9.88 7.17 6.17
C GLU A 195 -10.46 8.59 5.91
N GLY A 196 -10.53 9.03 4.66
CA GLY A 196 -11.15 10.30 4.27
C GLY A 196 -10.32 11.56 4.55
N LYS A 197 -9.01 11.43 4.79
CA LYS A 197 -8.13 12.56 5.14
C LYS A 197 -7.34 13.04 3.94
N THR A 198 -7.28 14.35 3.73
CA THR A 198 -6.42 14.94 2.69
C THR A 198 -5.03 15.20 3.24
N ALA A 199 -4.00 14.69 2.56
CA ALA A 199 -2.63 14.94 2.96
C ALA A 199 -2.22 16.39 2.59
N PRO A 200 -1.47 17.10 3.45
CA PRO A 200 -1.02 18.46 3.16
C PRO A 200 -0.09 18.47 1.94
N ALA A 201 -0.22 19.51 1.12
CA ALA A 201 0.72 19.77 0.04
C ALA A 201 2.15 19.97 0.59
N ILE A 202 3.15 19.56 -0.19
CA ILE A 202 4.59 19.63 0.14
C ILE A 202 5.17 21.05 0.36
N ALA A 203 4.35 22.10 0.31
CA ALA A 203 4.79 23.49 0.49
C ALA A 203 5.30 23.78 1.92
N ASP A 204 4.90 22.97 2.91
CA ASP A 204 5.31 23.14 4.30
C ASP A 204 6.54 22.28 4.64
N CYS A 205 7.75 22.77 4.32
CA CYS A 205 9.01 22.00 4.47
C CYS A 205 9.19 21.38 5.87
N LYS A 206 8.81 22.12 6.93
CA LYS A 206 8.94 21.69 8.33
C LYS A 206 8.04 20.50 8.72
N LYS A 207 7.02 20.16 7.92
CA LYS A 207 6.17 18.99 8.19
C LYS A 207 6.88 17.67 7.88
N CYS A 208 7.91 17.72 7.03
CA CYS A 208 8.69 16.56 6.61
C CYS A 208 10.13 16.64 7.11
N HIS A 209 10.75 17.83 7.07
CA HIS A 209 12.11 18.08 7.54
C HIS A 209 12.09 18.50 9.02
N GLY A 210 12.87 17.81 9.84
CA GLY A 210 12.93 18.07 11.28
C GLY A 210 14.28 17.72 11.90
N ALA A 211 14.40 17.77 13.22
CA ALA A 211 15.57 17.26 13.92
C ALA A 211 15.54 15.73 13.93
N THR A 212 16.71 15.08 13.83
CA THR A 212 16.82 13.62 13.95
C THR A 212 16.22 13.20 15.31
N PRO A 213 15.21 12.31 15.35
CA PRO A 213 14.78 11.75 16.62
C PRO A 213 15.98 11.05 17.28
N PRO A 214 16.14 11.13 18.61
CA PRO A 214 17.25 10.47 19.29
C PRO A 214 17.29 9.00 18.90
N ALA A 215 18.49 8.49 18.61
CA ALA A 215 18.69 7.09 18.28
C ALA A 215 17.99 6.23 19.33
N PRO A 216 17.25 5.17 18.94
CA PRO A 216 16.62 4.30 19.92
C PRO A 216 17.71 3.79 20.85
N ALA A 217 17.57 4.05 22.15
CA ALA A 217 18.46 3.50 23.16
C ALA A 217 18.58 1.99 22.91
N ALA A 218 19.82 1.51 22.82
CA ALA A 218 20.09 0.09 22.73
C ALA A 218 19.41 -0.57 23.93
N ALA A 219 18.50 -1.51 23.66
CA ALA A 219 17.93 -2.32 24.72
C ALA A 219 19.05 -3.24 25.22
N GLU A 220 19.45 -3.04 26.48
CA GLU A 220 20.22 -4.01 27.26
C GLU A 220 19.35 -5.23 27.61
#